data_AF-A0A3D5VE02-F1
#
_entry.id   AF-A0A3D5VE02-F1
#
_cell.length_a   1.000
_cell.length_b   1.000
_cell.length_c   1.000
_cell.angle_alpha   90.00
_cell.angle_beta   90.00
_cell.angle_gamma   90.00
#
_symmetry.space_group_name_H-M   'P 1'
#
loop_
_entity.id
_entity.type
_entity.pdbx_description
1 polymer ?
#
loop_
_entity_poly.entity_id
_entity_poly.type
_entity_poly.pdbx_seq_one_letter_code
_entity_poly.pdbx_strand_id
1 'polypeptide(L)'
;YSQLMDYLTSSGEAGSGFDGLLSRRCHNIEQLLSQAESLYRQYASERRWAAKVNECKDVVSEQLRGVSEVLAGLSKQIRLDVNCRQDLEGDLAERLTNWGVEVMDLSVAGTERNLPQVSIQAKVPAGENPLGAIQAMVSDVMGQPLQLVENVPARDANKLIFAVP
;
A
#
# COMPACT_ATOMS: atom_id res chain seq x y z
N TYR A 1 -53.24 -17.60 12.02
CA TYR A 1 -51.84 -17.53 11.55
C TYR A 1 -51.04 -16.45 12.27
N SER A 2 -51.56 -15.21 12.44
CA SER A 2 -50.91 -14.17 13.28
C SER A 2 -50.54 -14.68 14.68
N GLN A 3 -51.50 -15.27 15.40
CA GLN A 3 -51.27 -15.83 16.74
C GLN A 3 -50.11 -16.84 16.83
N LEU A 4 -49.92 -17.67 15.78
CA LEU A 4 -48.82 -18.63 15.73
C LEU A 4 -47.48 -17.93 15.48
N MET A 5 -47.45 -16.95 14.57
CA MET A 5 -46.25 -16.16 14.31
C MET A 5 -45.85 -15.32 15.51
N ASP A 6 -46.82 -14.75 16.23
CA ASP A 6 -46.60 -14.01 17.47
C ASP A 6 -45.99 -14.94 18.54
N TYR A 7 -46.53 -16.15 18.69
CA TYR A 7 -45.97 -17.18 19.58
C TYR A 7 -44.53 -17.60 19.21
N LEU A 8 -44.25 -17.83 17.93
CA LEU A 8 -42.92 -18.23 17.45
C LEU A 8 -41.89 -17.11 17.58
N THR A 9 -42.33 -15.85 17.49
CA THR A 9 -41.46 -14.67 17.57
C THR A 9 -41.26 -14.17 19.00
N SER A 10 -42.18 -14.46 19.93
CA SER A 10 -42.06 -14.18 21.37
C SER A 10 -41.08 -15.14 22.05
N SER A 11 -39.81 -15.11 21.66
CA SER A 11 -38.76 -15.87 22.31
C SER A 11 -38.49 -15.28 23.72
N GLY A 12 -39.05 -15.90 24.78
CA GLY A 12 -38.76 -15.47 26.15
C GLY A 12 -39.47 -16.20 27.29
N GLU A 13 -40.71 -16.64 27.12
CA GLU A 13 -41.45 -17.34 28.20
C GLU A 13 -41.53 -18.83 27.90
N ALA A 14 -40.46 -19.54 28.22
CA ALA A 14 -40.46 -21.00 28.32
C ALA A 14 -41.42 -21.41 29.45
N GLY A 15 -42.71 -21.51 29.14
CA GLY A 15 -43.73 -21.94 30.11
C GLY A 15 -45.16 -21.51 29.79
N SER A 16 -45.39 -20.59 28.86
CA SER A 16 -46.74 -20.20 28.44
C SER A 16 -47.23 -21.12 27.32
N GLY A 17 -48.21 -21.99 27.62
CA GLY A 17 -48.85 -22.84 26.62
C GLY A 17 -49.57 -22.01 25.56
N PHE A 18 -49.59 -22.48 24.32
CA PHE A 18 -50.27 -21.79 23.23
C PHE A 18 -51.81 -21.87 23.38
N ASP A 19 -52.45 -20.78 23.83
CA ASP A 19 -53.92 -20.65 23.94
C ASP A 19 -54.55 -19.95 22.73
N GLY A 20 -54.19 -20.40 21.53
CA GLY A 20 -54.74 -19.90 20.27
C GLY A 20 -55.90 -20.74 19.72
N LEU A 21 -56.58 -20.23 18.70
CA LEU A 21 -57.70 -20.94 18.04
C LEU A 21 -57.31 -22.33 17.50
N LEU A 22 -56.02 -22.54 17.17
CA LEU A 22 -55.51 -23.84 16.72
C LEU A 22 -55.47 -24.87 17.85
N SER A 23 -55.29 -24.45 19.10
CA SER A 23 -55.28 -25.34 20.29
C SER A 23 -56.62 -26.03 20.47
N ARG A 24 -57.72 -25.33 20.17
CA ARG A 24 -59.09 -25.87 20.28
C ARG A 24 -59.48 -26.87 19.18
N ARG A 25 -58.72 -26.92 18.08
CA ARG A 25 -59.10 -27.66 16.86
C ARG A 25 -58.07 -28.73 16.45
N CYS A 26 -56.84 -28.61 16.91
CA CYS A 26 -55.77 -29.55 16.60
C CYS A 26 -55.60 -30.56 17.74
N HIS A 27 -55.83 -31.84 17.45
CA HIS A 27 -55.68 -32.93 18.42
C HIS A 27 -54.22 -33.18 18.85
N ASN A 28 -53.26 -32.63 18.11
CA ASN A 28 -51.83 -32.86 18.29
C ASN A 28 -51.04 -31.55 18.21
N ILE A 29 -51.58 -30.53 18.89
CA ILE A 29 -51.06 -29.15 18.84
C ILE A 29 -49.60 -29.06 19.29
N GLU A 30 -49.19 -29.86 20.28
CA GLU A 30 -47.81 -29.91 20.78
C GLU A 30 -46.79 -30.33 19.69
N GLN A 31 -47.12 -31.38 18.92
CA GLN A 31 -46.24 -31.81 17.81
C GLN A 31 -46.19 -30.78 16.68
N LEU A 32 -47.30 -30.10 16.40
CA LEU A 32 -47.33 -29.00 15.44
C LEU A 32 -46.44 -27.83 15.91
N LEU A 33 -46.58 -27.41 17.17
CA LEU A 33 -45.83 -26.28 17.74
C LEU A 33 -44.34 -26.57 17.79
N SER A 34 -43.93 -27.75 18.26
CA SER A 34 -42.52 -28.17 18.28
C SER A 34 -41.89 -28.18 16.88
N GLN A 35 -42.59 -28.67 15.86
CA GLN A 35 -42.10 -28.63 14.48
C GLN A 35 -42.03 -27.19 13.94
N ALA A 36 -43.06 -26.39 14.20
CA ALA A 36 -43.11 -24.99 13.79
C ALA A 36 -41.99 -24.17 14.45
N GLU A 37 -41.71 -24.40 15.73
CA GLU A 37 -40.59 -23.81 16.46
C GLU A 37 -39.25 -24.22 15.88
N SER A 38 -39.08 -25.50 15.59
CA SER A 38 -37.84 -26.02 14.99
C SER A 38 -37.56 -25.34 13.64
N LEU A 39 -38.56 -25.31 12.75
CA LEU A 39 -38.47 -24.66 11.44
C LEU A 39 -38.25 -23.15 11.56
N TYR A 40 -38.94 -22.49 12.49
CA TYR A 40 -38.76 -21.06 12.73
C TYR A 40 -37.36 -20.73 13.25
N ARG A 41 -36.83 -21.51 14.20
CA ARG A 41 -35.46 -21.35 14.72
C ARG A 41 -34.43 -21.54 13.61
N GLN A 42 -34.61 -22.53 12.75
CA GLN A 42 -33.76 -22.75 11.60
C GLN A 42 -33.79 -21.55 10.64
N TYR A 43 -34.99 -21.12 10.22
CA TYR A 43 -35.16 -19.96 9.35
C TYR A 43 -34.54 -18.68 9.93
N ALA A 44 -34.79 -18.40 11.22
CA ALA A 44 -34.26 -17.23 11.91
C ALA A 44 -32.74 -17.28 12.06
N SER A 45 -32.16 -18.47 12.16
CA SER A 45 -30.70 -18.68 12.15
C SER A 45 -30.12 -18.40 10.77
N GLU A 46 -30.67 -19.03 9.72
CA GLU A 46 -30.24 -18.83 8.33
C GLU A 46 -30.29 -17.36 7.92
N ARG A 47 -31.38 -16.66 8.25
CA ARG A 47 -31.53 -15.23 7.96
C ARG A 47 -30.51 -14.36 8.70
N ARG A 48 -30.19 -14.66 9.96
CA ARG A 48 -29.14 -13.96 10.71
C ARG A 48 -27.76 -14.19 10.11
N TRP A 49 -27.46 -15.41 9.68
CA TRP A 49 -26.21 -15.73 9.00
C TRP A 49 -26.08 -15.03 7.65
N ALA A 50 -27.14 -15.01 6.84
CA ALA A 50 -27.16 -14.29 5.57
C ALA A 50 -26.90 -12.78 5.75
N ALA A 51 -27.50 -12.16 6.77
CA ALA A 51 -27.26 -10.75 7.09
C ALA A 51 -25.80 -10.48 7.47
N LYS A 52 -25.21 -11.32 8.34
CA LYS A 52 -23.79 -11.19 8.74
C LYS A 52 -22.84 -11.36 7.56
N VAL A 53 -23.11 -12.30 6.65
CA VAL A 53 -22.27 -12.49 5.45
C VAL A 53 -22.30 -11.25 4.57
N ASN A 54 -23.47 -10.62 4.41
CA ASN A 54 -23.57 -9.40 3.62
C ASN A 54 -22.84 -8.22 4.27
N GLU A 55 -22.98 -8.04 5.59
CA GLU A 55 -22.24 -7.03 6.34
C GLU A 55 -20.72 -7.25 6.25
N CYS A 56 -20.25 -8.49 6.41
CA CYS A 56 -18.83 -8.82 6.26
C CYS A 56 -18.31 -8.52 4.85
N LYS A 57 -19.12 -8.74 3.81
CA LYS A 57 -18.74 -8.44 2.43
C LYS A 57 -18.50 -6.94 2.24
N ASP A 58 -19.37 -6.10 2.80
CA ASP A 58 -19.22 -4.64 2.71
C ASP A 58 -17.97 -4.15 3.46
N VAL A 59 -17.75 -4.64 4.69
CA VAL A 59 -16.56 -4.31 5.50
C VAL A 59 -15.25 -4.76 4.82
N VAL A 60 -15.20 -5.98 4.28
CA VAL A 60 -14.01 -6.48 3.58
C VAL A 60 -13.75 -5.68 2.29
N SER A 61 -14.80 -5.28 1.57
CA SER A 61 -14.67 -4.43 0.38
C SER A 61 -14.05 -3.07 0.72
N GLU A 62 -14.47 -2.47 1.84
CA GLU A 62 -13.90 -1.20 2.31
C GLU A 62 -12.44 -1.33 2.76
N GLN A 63 -12.09 -2.41 3.47
CA GLN A 63 -10.70 -2.70 3.84
C GLN A 63 -9.79 -2.88 2.63
N LEU A 64 -10.24 -3.61 1.59
CA LEU A 64 -9.48 -3.77 0.35
C LEU A 64 -9.30 -2.44 -0.40
N ARG A 65 -10.29 -1.55 -0.34
CA ARG A 65 -10.16 -0.19 -0.88
C ARG A 65 -9.08 0.60 -0.14
N GLY A 66 -9.07 0.55 1.19
CA GLY A 66 -8.02 1.17 2.01
C GLY A 66 -6.61 0.68 1.67
N VAL A 67 -6.41 -0.64 1.51
CA VAL A 67 -5.13 -1.21 1.09
C VAL A 67 -4.71 -0.71 -0.31
N SER A 68 -5.67 -0.65 -1.24
CA SER A 68 -5.42 -0.18 -2.61
C SER A 68 -5.01 1.30 -2.64
N GLU A 69 -5.61 2.13 -1.78
CA GLU A 69 -5.26 3.55 -1.63
C GLU A 69 -3.83 3.74 -1.09
N VAL A 70 -3.45 2.96 -0.07
CA VAL A 70 -2.07 2.96 0.44
C VAL A 70 -1.07 2.52 -0.64
N LEU A 71 -1.39 1.45 -1.37
CA LEU A 71 -0.54 0.97 -2.47
C LEU A 71 -0.38 2.03 -3.58
N ALA A 72 -1.46 2.72 -3.94
CA ALA A 72 -1.42 3.82 -4.91
C ALA A 72 -0.59 5.00 -4.40
N GLY A 73 -0.66 5.33 -3.10
CA GLY A 73 0.18 6.34 -2.47
C GLY A 73 1.67 6.01 -2.55
N LEU A 74 2.04 4.78 -2.21
CA LEU A 74 3.42 4.29 -2.31
C LEU A 74 3.93 4.32 -3.76
N SER A 75 3.12 3.89 -4.73
CA SER A 75 3.49 3.94 -6.15
C SER A 75 3.73 5.37 -6.65
N LYS A 76 2.91 6.34 -6.21
CA LYS A 76 3.12 7.77 -6.53
C LYS A 76 4.40 8.31 -5.93
N GLN A 77 4.71 7.97 -4.68
CA GLN A 77 5.95 8.38 -4.02
C GLN A 77 7.18 7.85 -4.78
N ILE A 78 7.19 6.58 -5.18
CA ILE A 78 8.26 6.00 -5.99
C ILE A 78 8.43 6.76 -7.32
N ARG A 79 7.33 7.12 -7.99
CA ARG A 79 7.40 7.90 -9.26
C ARG A 79 7.95 9.30 -9.06
N LEU A 80 7.59 9.99 -7.96
CA LEU A 80 8.13 11.30 -7.62
C LEU A 80 9.64 11.22 -7.35
N ASP A 81 10.10 10.21 -6.59
CA ASP A 81 11.52 10.02 -6.31
C ASP A 81 12.34 9.74 -7.59
N VAL A 82 11.79 9.00 -8.56
CA VAL A 82 12.45 8.75 -9.86
C VAL A 82 12.53 10.03 -10.69
N ASN A 83 11.47 10.83 -10.76
CA ASN A 83 11.48 12.10 -11.50
C ASN A 83 12.49 13.08 -10.90
N CYS A 84 12.51 13.23 -9.57
CA CYS A 84 13.49 14.08 -8.89
C CYS A 84 14.94 13.62 -9.18
N ARG A 85 15.19 12.31 -9.27
CA ARG A 85 16.53 11.80 -9.64
C ARG A 85 16.89 12.15 -11.09
N GLN A 86 15.95 12.01 -12.03
CA GLN A 86 16.18 12.38 -13.43
C GLN A 86 16.45 13.88 -13.60
N ASP A 87 15.73 14.73 -12.86
CA ASP A 87 15.95 16.18 -12.87
C ASP A 87 17.36 16.52 -12.34
N LEU A 88 17.79 15.88 -11.24
CA LEU A 88 19.16 16.02 -10.71
C LEU A 88 20.23 15.51 -11.67
N GLU A 89 19.98 14.39 -12.35
CA GLU A 89 20.88 13.83 -13.36
C GLU A 89 21.04 14.79 -14.55
N GLY A 90 19.94 15.38 -15.02
CA GLY A 90 19.92 16.37 -16.09
C GLY A 90 20.68 17.65 -15.73
N ASP A 91 20.36 18.25 -14.59
CA ASP A 91 21.01 19.47 -14.09
C ASP A 91 22.53 19.27 -13.90
N LEU A 92 22.91 18.10 -13.36
CA LEU A 92 24.32 17.77 -13.13
C LEU A 92 25.04 17.52 -14.46
N ALA A 93 24.43 16.80 -15.39
CA ALA A 93 24.99 16.56 -16.71
C ALA A 93 25.19 17.88 -17.49
N GLU A 94 24.22 18.79 -17.45
CA GLU A 94 24.33 20.11 -18.09
C GLU A 94 25.49 20.92 -17.50
N ARG A 95 25.59 21.01 -16.17
CA ARG A 95 26.68 21.74 -15.50
C ARG A 95 28.05 21.16 -15.81
N LEU A 96 28.19 19.84 -15.76
CA LEU A 96 29.45 19.15 -16.07
C LEU A 96 29.86 19.39 -17.53
N THR A 97 28.90 19.30 -18.47
CA THR A 97 29.14 19.53 -19.89
C THR A 97 29.55 20.98 -20.15
N ASN A 98 28.87 21.95 -19.52
CA ASN A 98 29.19 23.37 -19.63
C ASN A 98 30.58 23.70 -19.07
N TRP A 99 31.06 22.94 -18.08
CA TRP A 99 32.41 23.06 -17.53
C TRP A 99 33.48 22.35 -18.38
N GLY A 100 33.09 21.58 -19.41
CA GLY A 100 33.99 20.89 -20.33
C GLY A 100 34.30 19.43 -19.96
N VAL A 101 33.49 18.81 -19.09
CA VAL A 101 33.56 17.37 -18.80
C VAL A 101 32.69 16.62 -19.81
N GLU A 102 33.29 15.65 -20.51
CA GLU A 102 32.55 14.75 -21.39
C GLU A 102 31.94 13.63 -20.55
N VAL A 103 30.66 13.78 -20.21
CA VAL A 103 29.88 12.80 -19.44
C VAL A 103 29.36 11.70 -20.38
N MET A 104 29.70 10.45 -20.09
CA MET A 104 29.23 9.27 -20.83
C MET A 104 28.04 8.60 -20.16
N ASP A 105 28.08 8.52 -18.82
CA ASP A 105 27.00 7.96 -18.01
C ASP A 105 26.94 8.70 -16.66
N LEU A 106 25.73 8.92 -16.15
CA LEU A 106 25.50 9.63 -14.90
C LEU A 106 24.23 9.08 -14.27
N SER A 107 24.34 8.61 -13.02
CA SER A 107 23.20 8.09 -12.27
C SER A 107 23.20 8.58 -10.83
N VAL A 108 22.03 8.98 -10.33
CA VAL A 108 21.79 9.34 -8.94
C VAL A 108 20.97 8.23 -8.28
N ALA A 109 21.55 7.56 -7.28
CA ALA A 109 20.92 6.46 -6.57
C ALA A 109 20.98 6.64 -5.06
N GLY A 110 20.11 5.93 -4.34
CA GLY A 110 20.23 5.77 -2.89
C GLY A 110 21.06 4.52 -2.57
N THR A 111 21.95 4.62 -1.59
CA THR A 111 22.63 3.46 -0.96
C THR A 111 21.64 2.60 -0.17
N GLU A 112 22.08 1.46 0.37
CA GLU A 112 21.26 0.61 1.23
C GLU A 112 20.69 1.33 2.48
N ARG A 113 21.34 2.43 2.90
CA ARG A 113 20.88 3.30 4.01
C ARG A 113 20.02 4.48 3.54
N ASN A 114 19.60 4.47 2.28
CA ASN A 114 18.90 5.57 1.62
C ASN A 114 19.68 6.91 1.62
N LEU A 115 21.01 6.84 1.72
CA LEU A 115 21.89 8.00 1.54
C LEU A 115 22.18 8.21 0.05
N PRO A 116 22.20 9.45 -0.44
CA PRO A 116 22.43 9.73 -1.86
C PRO A 116 23.85 9.35 -2.28
N GLN A 117 23.94 8.76 -3.47
CA GLN A 117 25.16 8.37 -4.15
C GLN A 117 25.06 8.79 -5.62
N VAL A 118 26.12 9.38 -6.13
CA VAL A 118 26.22 9.80 -7.54
C VAL A 118 27.33 9.00 -8.19
N SER A 119 27.02 8.30 -9.27
CA SER A 119 27.99 7.59 -10.10
C SER A 119 28.11 8.31 -11.43
N ILE A 120 29.34 8.64 -11.83
CA ILE A 120 29.65 9.38 -13.04
C ILE A 120 30.71 8.60 -13.82
N GLN A 121 30.44 8.31 -15.08
CA GLN A 121 31.45 7.87 -16.05
C GLN A 121 31.74 9.04 -16.98
N ALA A 122 32.94 9.60 -16.90
CA ALA A 122 33.29 10.78 -17.69
C ALA A 122 34.77 10.85 -18.03
N LYS A 123 35.11 11.57 -19.10
CA LYS A 123 36.49 11.99 -19.35
C LYS A 123 36.79 13.19 -18.49
N VAL A 124 37.66 12.98 -17.51
CA VAL A 124 38.09 14.06 -16.60
C VAL A 124 39.04 14.99 -17.37
N PRO A 125 38.76 16.30 -17.43
CA PRO A 125 39.60 17.25 -18.12
C PRO A 125 40.95 17.42 -17.42
N ALA A 126 41.99 17.81 -18.17
CA ALA A 126 43.29 18.15 -17.60
C ALA A 126 43.22 19.50 -16.86
N GLY A 127 43.79 19.58 -15.65
CA GLY A 127 43.82 20.82 -14.85
C GLY A 127 44.43 20.61 -13.46
N GLU A 128 44.59 21.69 -12.70
CA GLU A 128 45.21 21.64 -11.35
C GLU A 128 44.38 20.86 -10.32
N ASN A 129 43.04 20.86 -10.42
CA ASN A 129 42.18 20.08 -9.54
C ASN A 129 40.79 19.77 -10.15
N PRO A 130 40.72 18.93 -11.19
CA PRO A 130 39.45 18.66 -11.86
C PRO A 130 38.48 17.84 -10.99
N LEU A 131 38.99 16.94 -10.15
CA LEU A 131 38.17 16.12 -9.25
C LEU A 131 37.51 16.97 -8.15
N GLY A 132 38.23 17.95 -7.60
CA GLY A 132 37.68 18.87 -6.61
C GLY A 132 36.59 19.78 -7.21
N ALA A 133 36.77 20.24 -8.45
CA ALA A 133 35.74 21.01 -9.15
C ALA A 133 34.48 20.17 -9.41
N ILE A 134 34.64 18.92 -9.87
CA ILE A 134 33.53 17.98 -10.05
C ILE A 134 32.82 17.72 -8.71
N GLN A 135 33.56 17.46 -7.64
CA GLN A 135 33.00 17.23 -6.31
C GLN A 135 32.18 18.44 -5.81
N ALA A 136 32.67 19.66 -6.04
CA ALA A 136 31.95 20.88 -5.66
C ALA A 136 30.63 21.02 -6.45
N MET A 137 30.65 20.78 -7.76
CA MET A 137 29.44 20.80 -8.59
C MET A 137 28.42 19.74 -8.16
N VAL A 138 28.88 18.52 -7.91
CA VAL A 138 28.04 17.41 -7.44
C VAL A 138 27.41 17.77 -6.08
N SER A 139 28.17 18.35 -5.16
CA SER A 139 27.66 18.76 -3.85
C SER A 139 26.63 19.90 -3.94
N ASP A 140 26.85 20.86 -4.85
CA ASP A 140 25.94 22.00 -5.06
C ASP A 140 24.59 21.56 -5.65
N VAL A 141 24.61 20.71 -6.70
CA VAL A 141 23.38 20.18 -7.31
C VAL A 141 22.61 19.31 -6.33
N MET A 142 23.32 18.50 -5.53
CA MET A 142 22.69 17.61 -4.55
C MET A 142 22.28 18.32 -3.25
N GLY A 143 22.56 19.62 -3.11
CA GLY A 143 22.23 20.44 -1.95
C GLY A 143 22.91 20.02 -0.64
N GLN A 144 23.92 19.15 -0.70
CA GLN A 144 24.60 18.59 0.47
C GLN A 144 26.05 18.19 0.14
N PRO A 145 26.96 18.22 1.12
CA PRO A 145 28.37 17.90 0.88
C PRO A 145 28.55 16.41 0.57
N LEU A 146 29.09 16.12 -0.62
CA LEU A 146 29.45 14.76 -1.05
C LEU A 146 30.98 14.66 -1.19
N GLN A 147 31.52 13.47 -0.94
CA GLN A 147 32.94 13.16 -1.10
C GLN A 147 33.18 12.10 -2.16
N LEU A 148 34.32 12.20 -2.85
CA LEU A 148 34.77 11.19 -3.79
C LEU A 148 35.20 9.94 -3.01
N VAL A 149 34.44 8.86 -3.15
CA VAL A 149 34.69 7.57 -2.48
C VAL A 149 35.48 6.62 -3.37
N GLU A 150 35.20 6.63 -4.68
CA GLU A 150 35.83 5.75 -5.64
C GLU A 150 36.21 6.50 -6.91
N ASN A 151 37.43 6.26 -7.40
CA ASN A 151 37.91 6.74 -8.69
C ASN A 151 38.62 5.58 -9.40
N VAL A 152 37.91 4.94 -10.31
CA VAL A 152 38.46 3.86 -11.13
C VAL A 152 38.77 4.39 -12.52
N PRO A 153 40.05 4.57 -12.88
CA PRO A 153 40.41 4.93 -14.23
C PRO A 153 40.16 3.74 -15.17
N ALA A 154 39.30 3.91 -16.17
CA ALA A 154 39.21 2.99 -17.31
C ALA A 154 39.89 3.65 -18.53
N ARG A 155 40.26 2.83 -19.53
CA ARG A 155 41.13 3.25 -20.65
C ARG A 155 40.69 4.53 -21.36
N ASP A 156 39.37 4.77 -21.43
CA ASP A 156 38.78 5.90 -22.17
C ASP A 156 37.96 6.86 -21.31
N ALA A 157 37.67 6.53 -20.04
CA ALA A 157 36.88 7.35 -19.11
C ALA A 157 37.13 6.94 -17.65
N ASN A 158 36.98 7.87 -16.72
CA ASN A 158 37.04 7.56 -15.29
C ASN A 158 35.64 7.27 -14.76
N LYS A 159 35.52 6.24 -13.92
CA LYS A 159 34.34 5.98 -13.10
C LYS A 159 34.55 6.62 -11.74
N LEU A 160 33.73 7.62 -11.43
CA LEU A 160 33.76 8.39 -10.19
C LEU A 160 32.50 8.09 -9.38
N ILE A 161 32.67 7.82 -8.09
CA ILE A 161 31.56 7.61 -7.16
C ILE A 161 31.65 8.65 -6.04
N PHE A 162 30.58 9.41 -5.86
CA PHE A 162 30.42 10.39 -4.79
C PHE A 162 29.34 9.94 -3.82
N ALA A 163 29.61 10.03 -2.52
CA ALA A 163 28.64 9.70 -1.47
C ALA A 163 28.81 10.61 -0.26
N VAL A 164 27.84 10.57 0.64
CA VAL A 164 27.91 11.28 1.93
C VAL A 164 29.07 10.69 2.76
N PRO A 165 29.87 11.53 3.45
CA PRO A 165 30.93 11.07 4.35
C PRO A 165 30.44 10.20 5.52
#